data_AF-F6EMK7-F1
#
_entry.id   AF-F6EMK7-F1
#
_cell.length_a   1.000
_cell.length_b   1.000
_cell.length_c   1.000
_cell.angle_alpha   90.00
_cell.angle_beta   90.00
_cell.angle_gamma   90.00
#
_symmetry.space_group_name_H-M   'P 1'
#
loop_
_entity.id
_entity.type
_entity.pdbx_description
1 polymer ?
#
loop_
_entity_poly.entity_id
_entity_poly.type
_entity_poly.pdbx_seq_one_letter_code
_entity_poly.pdbx_strand_id
1 'polypeptide(L)'
;MLNHQDPQADLCVPLLASADRMRALDPEYPRIYAVAWMAREPRRRWWPLAAALSEDRLEQMYARMMRDLGKPDLASAQVANVVIHAVVSRVLALIALEGRAWDPGIDNLWLHYDSDGGVDWAGVVDPALRVLHGDPVARTRRAVEMPCEEALVVWAAHRCETTLGPLFARISEFTGADTERLWSMVGEAVIGTATYAPQLAGCDDAASLRRGRGFLDALARSGLPVRTQASHVRLRWRGTDPGAVLPTIPASA
;
A
#
# COMPACT_ATOMS: atom_id res chain seq x y z
N MET A 1 -29.85 -27.04 -9.19
CA MET A 1 -29.02 -27.02 -7.96
C MET A 1 -28.65 -25.56 -7.70
N LEU A 2 -29.43 -24.89 -6.86
CA LEU A 2 -29.19 -23.50 -6.47
C LEU A 2 -28.08 -23.49 -5.43
N ASN A 3 -26.96 -22.85 -5.74
CA ASN A 3 -25.82 -22.72 -4.84
C ASN A 3 -26.23 -21.75 -3.72
N HIS A 4 -26.57 -22.28 -2.54
CA HIS A 4 -26.73 -21.48 -1.33
C HIS A 4 -25.34 -20.98 -0.93
N GLN A 5 -24.97 -19.78 -1.39
CA GLN A 5 -23.92 -19.01 -0.76
C GLN A 5 -24.42 -18.67 0.65
N ASP A 6 -23.79 -19.28 1.65
CA ASP A 6 -24.08 -19.03 3.05
C ASP A 6 -23.68 -17.59 3.40
N PRO A 7 -24.63 -16.68 3.70
CA PRO A 7 -24.35 -15.28 3.97
C PRO A 7 -23.49 -15.07 5.23
N GLN A 8 -23.37 -16.06 6.12
CA GLN A 8 -22.45 -16.00 7.27
C GLN A 8 -20.99 -16.28 6.89
N ALA A 9 -20.72 -17.02 5.82
CA ALA A 9 -19.36 -17.29 5.35
C ALA A 9 -18.65 -16.03 4.83
N ASP A 10 -19.41 -15.03 4.37
CA ASP A 10 -18.89 -13.73 3.97
C ASP A 10 -18.59 -12.80 5.16
N LEU A 11 -19.21 -13.01 6.33
CA LEU A 11 -19.05 -12.15 7.51
C LEU A 11 -17.76 -12.42 8.31
N CYS A 12 -17.18 -13.62 8.19
CA CYS A 12 -15.97 -14.01 8.93
C CYS A 12 -14.76 -14.15 7.99
N VAL A 13 -14.49 -13.15 7.16
CA VAL A 13 -13.26 -13.09 6.38
C VAL A 13 -12.16 -12.47 7.24
N PRO A 14 -11.07 -13.19 7.57
CA PRO A 14 -10.00 -12.69 8.45
C PRO A 14 -9.42 -11.34 8.00
N LEU A 15 -9.32 -11.14 6.68
CA LEU A 15 -8.92 -9.86 6.10
C LEU A 15 -9.76 -8.69 6.60
N LEU A 16 -11.10 -8.84 6.69
CA LEU A 16 -11.97 -7.74 7.13
C LEU A 16 -11.69 -7.36 8.57
N ALA A 17 -11.46 -8.34 9.46
CA ALA A 17 -11.11 -8.07 10.84
C ALA A 17 -9.76 -7.36 10.98
N SER A 18 -8.76 -7.76 10.18
CA SER A 18 -7.49 -7.03 10.11
C SER A 18 -7.70 -5.62 9.53
N ALA A 19 -8.45 -5.47 8.44
CA ALA A 19 -8.74 -4.17 7.84
C ALA A 19 -9.46 -3.22 8.80
N ASP A 20 -10.39 -3.71 9.63
CA ASP A 20 -11.05 -2.90 10.66
C ASP A 20 -10.07 -2.40 11.72
N ARG A 21 -9.13 -3.24 12.17
CA ARG A 21 -8.04 -2.81 13.06
C ARG A 21 -7.11 -1.80 12.38
N MET A 22 -6.79 -1.99 11.10
CA MET A 22 -5.99 -1.04 10.34
C MET A 22 -6.71 0.32 10.17
N ARG A 23 -8.03 0.33 10.02
CA ARG A 23 -8.83 1.59 9.99
C ARG A 23 -8.79 2.34 11.31
N ALA A 24 -8.69 1.62 12.43
CA ALA A 24 -8.64 2.21 13.75
C ALA A 24 -7.29 2.87 14.10
N LEU A 25 -6.24 2.63 13.30
CA LEU A 25 -4.91 3.24 13.52
C LEU A 25 -4.94 4.76 13.36
N ASP A 26 -5.71 5.26 12.39
CA ASP A 26 -5.84 6.68 12.11
C ASP A 26 -7.31 7.00 11.79
N PRO A 27 -8.08 7.49 12.76
CA PRO A 27 -9.48 7.84 12.54
C PRO A 27 -9.70 8.99 11.54
N GLU A 28 -8.69 9.84 11.32
CA GLU A 28 -8.75 10.92 10.33
C GLU A 28 -8.53 10.36 8.92
N TYR A 29 -7.64 9.36 8.79
CA TYR A 29 -7.30 8.70 7.53
C TYR A 29 -7.48 7.17 7.60
N PRO A 30 -8.71 6.65 7.81
CA PRO A 30 -8.94 5.22 8.08
C PRO A 30 -8.53 4.30 6.92
N ARG A 31 -8.39 4.83 5.70
CA ARG A 31 -7.99 4.09 4.50
C ARG A 31 -6.49 4.04 4.27
N ILE A 32 -5.69 4.72 5.09
CA ILE A 32 -4.26 4.88 4.85
C ILE A 32 -3.53 3.53 4.85
N TYR A 33 -3.85 2.64 5.79
CA TYR A 33 -3.26 1.30 5.85
C TYR A 33 -4.25 0.16 5.54
N ALA A 34 -5.56 0.39 5.69
CA ALA A 34 -6.56 -0.62 5.43
C ALA A 34 -6.78 -0.88 3.93
N VAL A 35 -7.19 -2.10 3.59
CA VAL A 35 -7.63 -2.48 2.24
C VAL A 35 -9.11 -2.83 2.21
N ALA A 36 -9.75 -2.61 1.06
CA ALA A 36 -11.08 -3.12 0.77
C ALA A 36 -11.01 -4.60 0.32
N TRP A 37 -12.10 -5.34 0.52
CA TRP A 37 -12.28 -6.62 -0.16
C TRP A 37 -13.18 -6.41 -1.38
N MET A 38 -12.63 -6.61 -2.58
CA MET A 38 -13.29 -6.25 -3.84
C MET A 38 -14.59 -6.99 -4.12
N ALA A 39 -14.88 -8.09 -3.43
CA ALA A 39 -16.19 -8.75 -3.54
C ALA A 39 -17.34 -7.93 -2.93
N ARG A 40 -17.04 -6.99 -2.02
CA ARG A 40 -18.02 -6.13 -1.33
C ARG A 40 -18.09 -4.70 -1.86
N GLU A 41 -17.21 -4.35 -2.79
CA GLU A 41 -17.11 -3.00 -3.30
C GLU A 41 -17.81 -2.86 -4.66
N PRO A 42 -18.53 -1.75 -4.90
CA PRO A 42 -19.00 -1.43 -6.24
C PRO A 42 -17.79 -1.20 -7.15
N ARG A 43 -17.87 -1.52 -8.44
CA ARG A 43 -16.73 -1.33 -9.37
C ARG A 43 -16.54 0.12 -9.84
N ARG A 44 -17.44 1.03 -9.48
CA ARG A 44 -17.33 2.46 -9.84
C ARG A 44 -16.12 3.09 -9.15
N ARG A 45 -15.26 3.77 -9.92
CA ARG A 45 -13.98 4.39 -9.49
C ARG A 45 -12.89 3.42 -9.02
N TRP A 46 -13.15 2.12 -9.11
CA TRP A 46 -12.16 1.09 -8.85
C TRP A 46 -11.57 0.61 -10.17
N TRP A 47 -10.27 0.38 -10.18
CA TRP A 47 -9.59 -0.19 -11.34
C TRP A 47 -8.50 -1.18 -10.90
N PRO A 48 -8.29 -2.27 -11.65
CA PRO A 48 -7.28 -3.27 -11.31
C PRO A 48 -5.89 -2.66 -11.51
N LEU A 49 -4.97 -2.84 -10.57
CA LEU A 49 -3.62 -2.27 -10.66
C LEU A 49 -2.89 -2.74 -11.93
N ALA A 50 -3.15 -3.97 -12.39
CA ALA A 50 -2.62 -4.49 -13.66
C ALA A 50 -2.94 -3.62 -14.87
N ALA A 51 -4.05 -2.88 -14.88
CA ALA A 51 -4.38 -1.95 -15.95
C ALA A 51 -3.37 -0.78 -16.06
N ALA A 52 -2.61 -0.48 -15.00
CA ALA A 52 -1.53 0.53 -15.05
C ALA A 52 -0.42 0.19 -16.06
N LEU A 53 -0.29 -1.08 -16.47
CA LEU A 53 0.74 -1.50 -17.41
C LEU A 53 0.31 -1.37 -18.88
N SER A 54 -0.98 -1.47 -19.16
CA SER A 54 -1.53 -1.49 -20.52
C SER A 54 -2.37 -0.27 -20.88
N GLU A 55 -2.88 0.45 -19.88
CA GLU A 55 -3.65 1.69 -20.04
C GLU A 55 -2.80 2.90 -19.62
N ASP A 56 -3.30 4.10 -19.88
CA ASP A 56 -2.67 5.40 -19.58
C ASP A 56 -2.93 5.89 -18.13
N ARG A 57 -3.22 4.97 -17.20
CA ARG A 57 -3.63 5.33 -15.81
C ARG A 57 -2.54 6.08 -15.08
N LEU A 58 -1.29 5.64 -15.20
CA LEU A 58 -0.15 6.28 -14.51
C LEU A 58 0.18 7.63 -15.15
N GLU A 59 0.05 7.78 -16.46
CA GLU A 59 0.20 9.05 -17.17
C GLU A 59 -0.89 10.04 -16.81
N GLN A 60 -2.14 9.60 -16.67
CA GLN A 60 -3.23 10.47 -16.22
C GLN A 60 -2.97 10.99 -14.80
N MET A 61 -2.49 10.11 -13.90
CA MET A 61 -2.06 10.52 -12.56
C MET A 61 -0.91 11.52 -12.63
N TYR A 62 0.12 11.24 -13.44
CA TYR A 62 1.26 12.14 -13.61
C TYR A 62 0.86 13.50 -14.18
N ALA A 63 0.05 13.53 -15.24
CA ALA A 63 -0.45 14.75 -15.85
C ALA A 63 -1.25 15.61 -14.85
N ARG A 64 -1.99 14.96 -13.95
CA ARG A 64 -2.64 15.66 -12.83
C ARG A 64 -1.63 16.23 -11.84
N MET A 65 -0.69 15.41 -11.36
CA MET A 65 0.33 15.87 -10.41
C MET A 65 1.20 16.99 -11.01
N MET A 66 1.42 16.98 -12.32
CA MET A 66 2.09 18.06 -13.05
C MET A 66 1.30 19.36 -13.01
N ARG A 67 -0.03 19.32 -13.15
CA ARG A 67 -0.88 20.51 -13.00
C ARG A 67 -0.84 21.06 -11.57
N ASP A 68 -0.80 20.18 -10.58
CA ASP A 68 -0.86 20.57 -9.16
C ASP A 68 0.50 21.08 -8.64
N LEU A 69 1.61 20.49 -9.08
CA LEU A 69 2.95 20.73 -8.54
C LEU A 69 3.85 21.56 -9.46
N GLY A 70 3.59 21.56 -10.77
CA GLY A 70 4.37 22.29 -11.79
C GLY A 70 5.82 21.83 -11.95
N LYS A 71 6.22 20.70 -11.33
CA LYS A 71 7.60 20.20 -11.33
C LYS A 71 7.63 18.71 -11.69
N PRO A 72 8.30 18.31 -12.80
CA PRO A 72 8.39 16.92 -13.25
C PRO A 72 8.85 15.94 -12.18
N ASP A 73 9.96 16.24 -11.50
CA ASP A 73 10.53 15.34 -10.48
C ASP A 73 9.56 15.12 -9.30
N LEU A 74 8.86 16.18 -8.88
CA LEU A 74 7.85 16.09 -7.82
C LEU A 74 6.64 15.27 -8.26
N ALA A 75 6.15 15.50 -9.48
CA ALA A 75 5.01 14.78 -10.02
C ALA A 75 5.31 13.29 -10.17
N SER A 76 6.51 12.95 -10.70
CA SER A 76 6.96 11.57 -10.86
C SER A 76 7.08 10.88 -9.50
N ALA A 77 7.76 11.50 -8.54
CA ALA A 77 7.89 10.94 -7.20
C ALA A 77 6.52 10.83 -6.47
N GLN A 78 5.55 11.71 -6.76
CA GLN A 78 4.22 11.60 -6.17
C GLN A 78 3.43 10.41 -6.75
N VAL A 79 3.54 10.16 -8.06
CA VAL A 79 2.96 8.95 -8.68
C VAL A 79 3.61 7.69 -8.10
N ALA A 80 4.93 7.69 -7.97
CA ALA A 80 5.68 6.59 -7.36
C ALA A 80 5.21 6.33 -5.91
N ASN A 81 5.09 7.38 -5.08
CA ASN A 81 4.61 7.25 -3.70
C ASN A 81 3.22 6.63 -3.62
N VAL A 82 2.31 6.96 -4.54
CA VAL A 82 0.97 6.36 -4.56
C VAL A 82 1.05 4.84 -4.77
N VAL A 83 1.80 4.39 -5.78
CA VAL A 83 1.91 2.94 -6.07
C VAL A 83 2.71 2.20 -5.00
N ILE A 84 3.79 2.81 -4.46
CA ILE A 84 4.56 2.27 -3.34
C ILE A 84 3.66 2.10 -2.12
N HIS A 85 2.85 3.11 -1.78
CA HIS A 85 1.98 3.06 -0.62
C HIS A 85 0.88 2.00 -0.77
N ALA A 86 0.32 1.85 -1.97
CA ALA A 86 -0.67 0.81 -2.26
C ALA A 86 -0.10 -0.62 -2.17
N VAL A 87 1.12 -0.84 -2.65
CA VAL A 87 1.73 -2.18 -2.74
C VAL A 87 2.48 -2.56 -1.47
N VAL A 88 3.30 -1.66 -0.92
CA VAL A 88 4.25 -1.95 0.16
C VAL A 88 3.71 -1.49 1.51
N SER A 89 3.41 -0.20 1.67
CA SER A 89 3.13 0.35 3.00
C SER A 89 1.92 -0.30 3.68
N ARG A 90 0.85 -0.58 2.93
CA ARG A 90 -0.34 -1.23 3.51
C ARG A 90 -0.05 -2.65 4.00
N VAL A 91 0.56 -3.50 3.17
CA VAL A 91 0.84 -4.89 3.55
C VAL A 91 1.91 -4.95 4.63
N LEU A 92 2.91 -4.07 4.58
CA LEU A 92 3.95 -3.98 5.60
C LEU A 92 3.39 -3.56 6.96
N ALA A 93 2.41 -2.64 7.00
CA ALA A 93 1.76 -2.27 8.24
C ALA A 93 1.05 -3.48 8.88
N LEU A 94 0.39 -4.33 8.09
CA LEU A 94 -0.20 -5.58 8.58
C LEU A 94 0.87 -6.57 9.05
N ILE A 95 1.97 -6.71 8.32
CA ILE A 95 3.08 -7.58 8.70
C ILE A 95 3.66 -7.12 10.03
N ALA A 96 3.99 -5.84 10.16
CA ALA A 96 4.57 -5.27 11.37
C ALA A 96 3.67 -5.53 12.58
N LEU A 97 2.39 -5.18 12.49
CA LEU A 97 1.44 -5.24 13.61
C LEU A 97 0.97 -6.66 13.94
N GLU A 98 0.69 -7.48 12.93
CA GLU A 98 0.00 -8.77 13.14
C GLU A 98 0.82 -9.99 12.72
N GLY A 99 1.95 -9.82 12.02
CA GLY A 99 2.66 -10.96 11.43
C GLY A 99 1.81 -11.65 10.35
N ARG A 100 0.98 -10.89 9.64
CA ARG A 100 0.10 -11.36 8.58
C ARG A 100 0.33 -10.57 7.30
N ALA A 101 0.00 -11.15 6.15
CA ALA A 101 0.07 -10.45 4.87
C ALA A 101 -1.04 -10.93 3.92
N TRP A 102 -1.72 -10.03 3.22
CA TRP A 102 -2.41 -10.40 1.98
C TRP A 102 -1.39 -10.47 0.83
N ASP A 103 -1.80 -10.94 -0.34
CA ASP A 103 -0.94 -10.90 -1.55
C ASP A 103 -0.90 -9.50 -2.16
N PRO A 104 0.26 -8.79 -2.16
CA PRO A 104 0.42 -7.49 -2.80
C PRO A 104 0.71 -7.61 -4.31
N GLY A 105 0.44 -8.78 -4.91
CA GLY A 105 0.50 -9.03 -6.33
C GLY A 105 -0.34 -8.08 -7.17
N ILE A 106 0.19 -7.70 -8.34
CA ILE A 106 -0.47 -6.78 -9.27
C ILE A 106 -1.86 -7.29 -9.74
N ASP A 107 -2.02 -8.60 -9.81
CA ASP A 107 -3.24 -9.32 -10.16
C ASP A 107 -4.27 -9.34 -9.03
N ASN A 108 -3.83 -9.17 -7.79
CA ASN A 108 -4.69 -9.13 -6.62
C ASN A 108 -5.12 -7.71 -6.24
N LEU A 109 -4.39 -6.68 -6.67
CA LEU A 109 -4.59 -5.30 -6.22
C LEU A 109 -5.50 -4.48 -7.14
N TRP A 110 -6.31 -3.64 -6.50
CA TRP A 110 -7.16 -2.63 -7.13
C TRP A 110 -6.92 -1.28 -6.45
N LEU A 111 -7.02 -0.19 -7.22
CA LEU A 111 -6.95 1.17 -6.70
C LEU A 111 -8.31 1.86 -6.84
N HIS A 112 -8.64 2.70 -5.87
CA HIS A 112 -9.85 3.53 -5.90
C HIS A 112 -9.47 4.99 -6.07
N TYR A 113 -10.22 5.70 -6.93
CA TYR A 113 -10.14 7.14 -7.05
C TYR A 113 -11.16 7.86 -6.16
N ASP A 114 -10.72 8.89 -5.45
CA ASP A 114 -11.59 9.86 -4.79
C ASP A 114 -12.38 10.73 -5.80
N SER A 115 -13.14 11.70 -5.31
CA SER A 115 -13.89 12.65 -6.16
C SER A 115 -13.00 13.55 -7.01
N ASP A 116 -11.77 13.78 -6.57
CA ASP A 116 -10.83 14.71 -7.19
C ASP A 116 -9.92 13.96 -8.19
N GLY A 117 -10.08 12.63 -8.32
CA GLY A 117 -9.30 11.77 -9.19
C GLY A 117 -7.97 11.32 -8.56
N GLY A 118 -7.87 11.34 -7.24
CA GLY A 118 -6.69 10.95 -6.45
C GLY A 118 -6.84 9.54 -5.94
N VAL A 119 -5.76 8.79 -5.83
CA VAL A 119 -5.85 7.44 -5.26
C VAL A 119 -5.91 7.57 -3.74
N ASP A 120 -7.07 7.29 -3.15
CA ASP A 120 -7.31 7.38 -1.71
C ASP A 120 -7.39 6.01 -1.03
N TRP A 121 -7.54 4.92 -1.80
CA TRP A 121 -7.70 3.58 -1.25
C TRP A 121 -7.19 2.47 -2.17
N ALA A 122 -7.04 1.28 -1.59
CA ALA A 122 -6.64 0.07 -2.27
C ALA A 122 -7.53 -1.10 -1.85
N GLY A 123 -7.69 -2.08 -2.72
CA GLY A 123 -8.53 -3.24 -2.52
C GLY A 123 -7.84 -4.51 -2.99
N VAL A 124 -8.23 -5.63 -2.40
CA VAL A 124 -7.75 -6.96 -2.77
C VAL A 124 -8.88 -7.84 -3.30
N VAL A 125 -8.60 -8.65 -4.31
CA VAL A 125 -9.57 -9.57 -4.91
C VAL A 125 -9.67 -10.86 -4.09
N ASP A 126 -8.55 -11.53 -3.91
CA ASP A 126 -8.38 -12.69 -3.04
C ASP A 126 -8.06 -12.21 -1.61
N PRO A 127 -8.97 -12.47 -0.65
CA PRO A 127 -8.78 -12.07 0.73
C PRO A 127 -7.93 -13.06 1.55
N ALA A 128 -7.28 -14.05 0.92
CA ALA A 128 -6.44 -15.00 1.63
C ALA A 128 -5.24 -14.34 2.33
N LEU A 129 -5.12 -14.56 3.63
CA LEU A 129 -4.00 -14.08 4.44
C LEU A 129 -2.92 -15.14 4.58
N ARG A 130 -1.67 -14.72 4.45
CA ARG A 130 -0.48 -15.48 4.87
C ARG A 130 -0.27 -15.18 6.34
N VAL A 131 -0.16 -16.22 7.16
CA VAL A 131 -0.13 -16.10 8.63
C VAL A 131 0.96 -16.99 9.21
N LEU A 132 1.46 -16.66 10.40
CA LEU A 132 2.47 -17.48 11.08
C LEU A 132 1.86 -18.73 11.73
N HIS A 133 2.70 -19.71 11.99
CA HIS A 133 2.32 -20.87 12.78
C HIS A 133 1.77 -20.46 14.16
N GLY A 134 0.63 -21.04 14.53
CA GLY A 134 -0.05 -20.74 15.80
C GLY A 134 -0.96 -19.50 15.76
N ASP A 135 -1.02 -18.77 14.65
CA ASP A 135 -1.98 -17.68 14.48
C ASP A 135 -3.43 -18.23 14.53
N PRO A 136 -4.37 -17.63 15.29
CA PRO A 136 -5.76 -18.07 15.33
C PRO A 136 -6.43 -18.15 13.94
N VAL A 137 -6.01 -17.31 12.99
CA VAL A 137 -6.51 -17.27 11.62
C VAL A 137 -6.07 -18.50 10.81
N ALA A 138 -4.99 -19.19 11.19
CA ALA A 138 -4.49 -20.37 10.47
C ALA A 138 -5.53 -21.51 10.36
N ARG A 139 -6.54 -21.53 11.24
CA ARG A 139 -7.63 -22.51 11.22
C ARG A 139 -8.75 -22.19 10.22
N THR A 140 -8.66 -21.05 9.53
CA THR A 140 -9.68 -20.61 8.58
C THR A 140 -9.33 -21.03 7.15
N ARG A 141 -10.35 -21.23 6.29
CA ARG A 141 -10.15 -21.62 4.88
C ARG A 141 -9.44 -20.58 4.02
N ARG A 142 -9.31 -19.34 4.52
CA ARG A 142 -8.70 -18.21 3.81
C ARG A 142 -7.35 -17.83 4.43
N ALA A 143 -6.66 -18.81 5.01
CA ALA A 143 -5.33 -18.67 5.55
C ALA A 143 -4.35 -19.59 4.82
N VAL A 144 -3.16 -19.08 4.59
CA VAL A 144 -1.99 -19.82 4.11
C VAL A 144 -0.94 -19.72 5.20
N GLU A 145 -0.63 -20.83 5.83
CA GLU A 145 0.32 -20.85 6.93
C GLU A 145 1.76 -20.79 6.39
N MET A 146 2.55 -19.87 6.95
CA MET A 146 3.96 -19.67 6.64
C MET A 146 4.81 -20.39 7.70
N PRO A 147 5.94 -21.01 7.29
CA PRO A 147 6.75 -21.81 8.21
C PRO A 147 7.46 -20.97 9.27
N CYS A 148 7.76 -19.69 8.98
CA CYS A 148 8.39 -18.76 9.90
C CYS A 148 8.18 -17.30 9.46
N GLU A 149 8.55 -16.35 10.31
CA GLU A 149 8.54 -14.91 9.98
C GLU A 149 9.42 -14.58 8.79
N GLU A 150 10.61 -15.19 8.67
CA GLU A 150 11.50 -14.93 7.53
C GLU A 150 10.82 -15.29 6.20
N ALA A 151 10.15 -16.45 6.15
CA ALA A 151 9.43 -16.88 4.95
C ALA A 151 8.30 -15.92 4.59
N LEU A 152 7.56 -15.40 5.60
CA LEU A 152 6.51 -14.41 5.37
C LEU A 152 7.07 -13.12 4.77
N VAL A 153 8.13 -12.55 5.35
CA VAL A 153 8.70 -11.27 4.87
C VAL A 153 9.38 -11.41 3.52
N VAL A 154 10.10 -12.52 3.26
CA VAL A 154 10.74 -12.77 1.96
C VAL A 154 9.69 -12.94 0.87
N TRP A 155 8.64 -13.73 1.14
CA TRP A 155 7.53 -13.89 0.20
C TRP A 155 6.85 -12.55 -0.12
N ALA A 156 6.52 -11.76 0.91
CA ALA A 156 5.85 -10.49 0.71
C ALA A 156 6.75 -9.47 -0.02
N ALA A 157 8.04 -9.40 0.32
CA ALA A 157 9.02 -8.56 -0.37
C ALA A 157 9.12 -8.91 -1.85
N HIS A 158 9.20 -10.20 -2.18
CA HIS A 158 9.24 -10.67 -3.56
C HIS A 158 7.94 -10.35 -4.33
N ARG A 159 6.77 -10.46 -3.69
CA ARG A 159 5.50 -10.06 -4.31
C ARG A 159 5.43 -8.56 -4.55
N CYS A 160 5.91 -7.74 -3.61
CA CYS A 160 6.04 -6.29 -3.83
C CYS A 160 7.02 -5.98 -4.96
N GLU A 161 8.16 -6.66 -5.02
CA GLU A 161 9.17 -6.49 -6.07
C GLU A 161 8.58 -6.78 -7.46
N THR A 162 7.96 -7.94 -7.62
CA THR A 162 7.35 -8.37 -8.90
C THR A 162 6.18 -7.49 -9.33
N THR A 163 5.48 -6.84 -8.39
CA THR A 163 4.46 -5.82 -8.68
C THR A 163 5.07 -4.48 -9.06
N LEU A 164 6.03 -3.97 -8.27
CA LEU A 164 6.57 -2.63 -8.45
C LEU A 164 7.55 -2.52 -9.63
N GLY A 165 8.31 -3.57 -9.95
CA GLY A 165 9.28 -3.54 -11.05
C GLY A 165 8.69 -3.07 -12.38
N PRO A 166 7.62 -3.72 -12.89
CA PRO A 166 6.94 -3.28 -14.11
C PRO A 166 6.32 -1.87 -14.01
N LEU A 167 5.77 -1.51 -12.83
CA LEU A 167 5.19 -0.18 -12.61
C LEU A 167 6.27 0.91 -12.64
N PHE A 168 7.43 0.66 -12.02
CA PHE A 168 8.57 1.58 -12.02
C PHE A 168 9.19 1.70 -13.40
N ALA A 169 9.33 0.60 -14.15
CA ALA A 169 9.75 0.65 -15.54
C ALA A 169 8.81 1.54 -16.37
N ARG A 170 7.50 1.41 -16.18
CA ARG A 170 6.50 2.24 -16.85
C ARG A 170 6.60 3.71 -16.45
N ILE A 171 6.71 4.02 -15.15
CA ILE A 171 6.90 5.40 -14.65
C ILE A 171 8.19 6.00 -15.22
N SER A 172 9.28 5.24 -15.23
CA SER A 172 10.57 5.66 -15.77
C SER A 172 10.47 5.97 -17.26
N GLU A 173 9.75 5.15 -18.04
CA GLU A 173 9.56 5.34 -19.48
C GLU A 173 8.93 6.70 -19.83
N PHE A 174 7.84 7.10 -19.15
CA PHE A 174 7.14 8.34 -19.51
C PHE A 174 7.59 9.59 -18.72
N THR A 175 8.25 9.42 -17.56
CA THR A 175 8.76 10.55 -16.76
C THR A 175 10.26 10.79 -16.90
N GLY A 176 11.03 9.81 -17.36
CA GLY A 176 12.49 9.82 -17.32
C GLY A 176 13.10 9.63 -15.93
N ALA A 177 12.29 9.27 -14.92
CA ALA A 177 12.79 9.06 -13.56
C ALA A 177 13.72 7.85 -13.47
N ASP A 178 14.78 7.98 -12.68
CA ASP A 178 15.72 6.91 -12.39
C ASP A 178 15.05 5.80 -11.55
N THR A 179 15.14 4.56 -12.02
CA THR A 179 14.57 3.40 -11.32
C THR A 179 15.27 3.14 -9.98
N GLU A 180 16.57 3.45 -9.85
CA GLU A 180 17.25 3.31 -8.55
C GLU A 180 16.66 4.27 -7.51
N ARG A 181 16.35 5.50 -7.93
CA ARG A 181 15.65 6.49 -7.11
C ARG A 181 14.28 6.00 -6.68
N LEU A 182 13.51 5.38 -7.57
CA LEU A 182 12.19 4.82 -7.26
C LEU A 182 12.29 3.71 -6.19
N TRP A 183 13.29 2.83 -6.29
CA TRP A 183 13.55 1.80 -5.26
C TRP A 183 14.06 2.39 -3.94
N SER A 184 14.84 3.46 -3.98
CA SER A 184 15.25 4.18 -2.77
C SER A 184 14.04 4.70 -1.99
N MET A 185 13.00 5.18 -2.69
CA MET A 185 11.73 5.60 -2.09
C MET A 185 10.96 4.43 -1.45
N VAL A 186 11.09 3.21 -1.98
CA VAL A 186 10.55 2.02 -1.32
C VAL A 186 11.21 1.82 0.04
N GLY A 187 12.54 2.00 0.12
CA GLY A 187 13.27 1.95 1.39
C GLY A 187 12.76 2.96 2.42
N GLU A 188 12.57 4.21 2.00
CA GLU A 188 11.99 5.27 2.83
C GLU A 188 10.58 4.91 3.31
N ALA A 189 9.73 4.38 2.43
CA ALA A 189 8.37 3.96 2.76
C ALA A 189 8.36 2.77 3.74
N VAL A 190 9.29 1.82 3.62
CA VAL A 190 9.43 0.69 4.54
C VAL A 190 9.81 1.17 5.94
N ILE A 191 10.83 2.03 6.05
CA ILE A 191 11.27 2.59 7.33
C ILE A 191 10.15 3.42 7.97
N GLY A 192 9.50 4.29 7.18
CA GLY A 192 8.39 5.12 7.63
C GLY A 192 7.24 4.27 8.15
N THR A 193 6.76 3.31 7.36
CA THR A 193 5.63 2.43 7.74
C THR A 193 5.94 1.60 8.98
N ALA A 194 7.10 0.96 9.04
CA ALA A 194 7.51 0.13 10.17
C ALA A 194 7.72 0.95 11.46
N THR A 195 7.86 2.27 11.34
CA THR A 195 7.95 3.20 12.48
C THR A 195 6.57 3.75 12.87
N TYR A 196 5.81 4.27 11.91
CA TYR A 196 4.57 4.99 12.19
C TYR A 196 3.38 4.09 12.48
N ALA A 197 3.22 2.95 11.79
CA ALA A 197 2.06 2.08 12.02
C ALA A 197 2.03 1.51 13.47
N PRO A 198 3.16 1.03 14.03
CA PRO A 198 3.20 0.64 15.45
C PRO A 198 2.93 1.78 16.43
N GLN A 199 3.49 2.98 16.15
CA GLN A 199 3.24 4.17 16.98
C GLN A 199 1.74 4.52 17.02
N LEU A 200 1.07 4.50 15.87
CA LEU A 200 -0.38 4.72 15.77
C LEU A 200 -1.20 3.66 16.50
N ALA A 201 -0.71 2.41 16.52
CA ALA A 201 -1.32 1.32 17.29
C ALA A 201 -1.04 1.41 18.80
N GLY A 202 -0.21 2.36 19.24
CA GLY A 202 0.26 2.44 20.63
C GLY A 202 1.14 1.26 21.05
N CYS A 203 1.77 0.57 20.09
CA CYS A 203 2.69 -0.54 20.37
C CYS A 203 4.14 -0.12 20.09
N ASP A 204 5.00 -0.26 21.12
CA ASP A 204 6.46 -0.23 20.96
C ASP A 204 6.96 -1.68 21.01
N ASP A 205 6.67 -2.41 19.93
CA ASP A 205 6.93 -3.85 19.86
C ASP A 205 8.22 -4.12 19.06
N ALA A 206 9.18 -4.75 19.74
CA ALA A 206 10.39 -5.25 19.11
C ALA A 206 10.08 -6.19 17.92
N ALA A 207 8.94 -6.89 17.91
CA ALA A 207 8.52 -7.70 16.77
C ALA A 207 8.22 -6.86 15.53
N SER A 208 7.49 -5.75 15.68
CA SER A 208 7.20 -4.81 14.58
C SER A 208 8.49 -4.31 13.92
N LEU A 209 9.47 -3.88 14.73
CA LEU A 209 10.77 -3.42 14.23
C LEU A 209 11.56 -4.54 13.55
N ARG A 210 11.60 -5.74 14.15
CA ARG A 210 12.27 -6.91 13.55
C ARG A 210 11.67 -7.26 12.19
N ARG A 211 10.34 -7.26 12.07
CA ARG A 211 9.63 -7.55 10.82
C ARG A 211 9.88 -6.49 9.76
N GLY A 212 9.81 -5.20 10.13
CA GLY A 212 10.13 -4.09 9.22
C GLY A 212 11.57 -4.17 8.69
N ARG A 213 12.53 -4.43 9.58
CA ARG A 213 13.92 -4.64 9.19
C ARG A 213 14.09 -5.88 8.31
N GLY A 214 13.45 -7.00 8.67
CA GLY A 214 13.48 -8.24 7.88
C GLY A 214 12.92 -8.05 6.47
N PHE A 215 11.88 -7.23 6.31
CA PHE A 215 11.32 -6.87 5.02
C PHE A 215 12.29 -6.02 4.18
N LEU A 216 12.91 -4.99 4.78
CA LEU A 216 13.94 -4.19 4.11
C LEU A 216 15.16 -5.03 3.70
N ASP A 217 15.59 -5.94 4.58
CA ASP A 217 16.70 -6.86 4.35
C ASP A 217 16.38 -7.86 3.23
N ALA A 218 15.13 -8.34 3.14
CA ALA A 218 14.68 -9.18 2.03
C ALA A 218 14.77 -8.45 0.68
N LEU A 219 14.27 -7.21 0.60
CA LEU A 219 14.38 -6.39 -0.61
C LEU A 219 15.85 -6.13 -1.00
N ALA A 220 16.70 -5.79 -0.03
CA ALA A 220 18.12 -5.55 -0.28
C ALA A 220 18.86 -6.83 -0.74
N ARG A 221 18.50 -8.00 -0.19
CA ARG A 221 19.06 -9.30 -0.61
C ARG A 221 18.67 -9.67 -2.05
N SER A 222 17.53 -9.18 -2.56
CA SER A 222 17.18 -9.28 -3.99
C SER A 222 18.03 -8.37 -4.90
N GLY A 223 18.93 -7.55 -4.35
CA GLY A 223 19.77 -6.62 -5.11
C GLY A 223 19.13 -5.26 -5.39
N LEU A 224 17.98 -4.96 -4.78
CA LEU A 224 17.28 -3.69 -4.97
C LEU A 224 17.98 -2.56 -4.18
N PRO A 225 18.14 -1.34 -4.74
CA PRO A 225 18.84 -0.23 -4.09
C PRO A 225 17.96 0.51 -3.05
N VAL A 226 17.32 -0.25 -2.16
CA VAL A 226 16.39 0.26 -1.13
C VAL A 226 17.08 0.89 0.08
N ARG A 227 18.41 0.87 0.12
CA ARG A 227 19.23 1.50 1.19
C ARG A 227 19.98 2.73 0.70
N THR A 228 19.90 3.03 -0.59
CA THR A 228 20.48 4.24 -1.13
C THR A 228 19.67 5.42 -0.61
N GLN A 229 20.35 6.41 -0.01
CA GLN A 229 19.66 7.59 0.46
C GLN A 229 19.28 8.42 -0.76
N ALA A 230 17.97 8.47 -0.99
CA ALA A 230 17.40 9.25 -2.04
C ALA A 230 17.59 10.74 -1.67
N SER A 231 18.34 11.53 -2.46
CA SER A 231 18.50 12.98 -2.23
C SER A 231 17.13 13.65 -2.01
N HIS A 232 16.87 14.12 -0.79
CA HIS A 232 15.52 14.46 -0.32
C HIS A 232 14.83 15.50 -1.22
N VAL A 233 13.69 15.12 -1.78
CA VAL A 233 12.60 16.08 -2.01
C VAL A 233 11.42 15.59 -1.21
N ARG A 234 11.14 16.26 -0.08
CA ARG A 234 10.00 15.94 0.79
C ARG A 234 8.71 16.24 0.03
N LEU A 235 8.07 15.21 -0.50
CA LEU A 235 6.71 15.31 -1.00
C LEU A 235 5.76 15.38 0.19
N ARG A 236 5.04 16.49 0.27
CA ARG A 236 4.04 16.77 1.30
C ARG A 236 2.80 15.95 0.96
N TRP A 237 2.61 14.82 1.64
CA TRP A 237 1.33 14.12 1.60
C TRP A 237 0.27 15.07 2.17
N ARG A 238 -0.80 15.38 1.42
CA ARG A 238 -1.93 16.23 1.87
C ARG A 238 -2.83 15.46 2.87
N GLY A 239 -2.22 14.88 3.90
CA GLY A 239 -2.90 14.35 5.08
C GLY A 239 -2.23 14.79 6.39
N THR A 240 -1.17 15.59 6.32
CA THR A 240 -0.50 16.10 7.52
C THR A 240 -0.06 17.54 7.29
N ASP A 241 -0.99 18.48 7.43
CA ASP A 241 -0.63 19.87 7.69
C ASP A 241 -1.58 20.50 8.71
N PRO A 242 -1.25 20.49 10.02
CA PRO A 242 -2.03 21.17 11.05
C PRO A 242 -1.94 22.71 10.97
N GLY A 243 -1.41 23.27 9.87
CA GLY A 243 -1.17 24.70 9.70
C GLY A 243 -1.53 25.30 8.33
N ALA A 244 -2.28 24.59 7.48
CA ALA A 244 -2.77 25.19 6.23
C ALA A 244 -3.89 26.19 6.54
N VAL A 245 -3.51 27.47 6.67
CA VAL A 245 -4.44 28.61 6.70
C VAL A 245 -5.30 28.56 5.44
N LEU A 246 -6.60 28.36 5.61
CA LEU A 246 -7.59 28.48 4.55
C LEU A 246 -7.50 29.88 3.92
N PRO A 247 -7.39 30.03 2.60
CA PRO A 247 -7.64 31.32 1.97
C PRO A 247 -9.11 31.67 2.20
N THR A 248 -9.35 32.75 2.93
CA THR A 248 -10.65 33.40 3.06
C THR A 248 -11.14 33.83 1.68
N ILE A 249 -12.25 33.24 1.24
CA ILE A 249 -13.00 33.76 0.10
C ILE A 249 -13.72 35.03 0.57
N PRO A 250 -13.52 36.20 -0.07
CA PRO A 250 -14.30 37.38 0.27
C PRO A 250 -15.75 37.15 -0.14
N ALA A 251 -16.66 37.26 0.81
CA ALA A 251 -18.09 37.30 0.53
C ALA A 251 -18.37 38.46 -0.43
N SER A 252 -18.94 38.14 -1.58
CA SER A 252 -19.48 39.14 -2.52
C SER A 252 -20.96 38.84 -2.69
N ALA A 253 -21.75 39.78 -2.16
CA ALA A 253 -23.17 40.12 -2.37
C ALA A 253 -24.16 39.03 -2.82
#